data_AF-A0A9P0KLT6-F1
#
_entry.id   AF-A0A9P0KLT6-F1
#
_cell.length_a   1.000
_cell.length_b   1.000
_cell.length_c   1.000
_cell.angle_alpha   90.00
_cell.angle_beta   90.00
_cell.angle_gamma   90.00
#
_symmetry.space_group_name_H-M   'P 1'
#
loop_
_entity.id
_entity.type
_entity.pdbx_description
1 polymer ?
#
loop_
_entity_poly.entity_id
_entity_poly.type
_entity_poly.pdbx_seq_one_letter_code
_entity_poly.pdbx_strand_id
1 'polypeptide(L)' 'MKLLRNRKLLKGSGITLTEDMSPARYNLYQKAVQKWGKQKTWFYNGEIWVKLRENKLQIKTEEDLNNMAQ' A
#
# COMPACT_ATOMS: atom_id res chain seq x y z
N MET A 1 8.74 5.97 -10.71
CA MET A 1 9.99 6.68 -10.31
C MET A 1 11.24 5.79 -10.43
N LYS A 2 12.38 6.31 -10.93
CA LYS A 2 13.67 5.57 -10.99
C LYS A 2 14.31 5.32 -9.61
N LEU A 3 14.08 6.20 -8.63
CA LEU A 3 14.72 6.19 -7.31
C LEU A 3 14.40 4.92 -6.47
N LEU A 4 13.16 4.42 -6.55
CA LEU A 4 12.72 3.26 -5.77
C LEU A 4 13.24 1.92 -6.29
N ARG A 5 13.78 1.87 -7.52
CA ARG A 5 14.29 0.62 -8.11
C ARG A 5 15.39 -0.01 -7.26
N ASN A 6 16.22 0.81 -6.61
CA ASN A 6 17.35 0.37 -5.81
C ASN A 6 17.07 0.36 -4.30
N ARG A 7 15.80 0.46 -3.86
CA ARG A 7 15.46 0.47 -2.42
C ARG A 7 15.99 -0.75 -1.65
N LYS A 8 16.26 -1.87 -2.36
CA LYS A 8 16.90 -3.06 -1.81
C LYS A 8 18.27 -2.79 -1.17
N LEU A 9 18.98 -1.75 -1.63
CA LEU A 9 20.27 -1.34 -1.07
C LEU A 9 20.15 -0.73 0.33
N LEU A 10 18.94 -0.29 0.74
CA LEU A 10 18.68 0.23 2.08
C LEU A 10 18.34 -0.88 3.10
N LYS A 11 18.31 -2.15 2.68
CA LYS A 11 17.99 -3.24 3.60
C LYS A 11 19.06 -3.32 4.69
N GLY A 12 18.62 -3.19 5.95
CA GLY A 12 19.51 -3.22 7.11
C GLY A 12 20.04 -1.85 7.56
N SER A 13 19.78 -0.76 6.83
CA SER A 13 20.22 0.58 7.24
C SER A 13 19.25 1.28 8.21
N GLY A 14 18.06 0.72 8.44
CA GLY A 14 16.98 1.36 9.20
C GLY A 14 16.26 2.49 8.44
N ILE A 15 16.73 2.86 7.24
CA ILE A 15 16.13 3.91 6.42
C ILE A 15 15.10 3.30 5.46
N THR A 16 13.94 3.94 5.35
CA THR A 16 12.89 3.55 4.40
C THR A 16 12.64 4.68 3.41
N LEU A 17 12.77 4.37 2.12
CA LEU A 17 12.28 5.23 1.04
C LEU A 17 10.81 4.91 0.77
N THR A 18 9.95 5.89 0.95
CA THR A 18 8.54 5.84 0.57
C THR A 18 8.24 6.95 -0.44
N GLU A 19 7.18 6.75 -1.21
CA GLU A 19 6.58 7.81 -2.01
C GLU A 19 5.65 8.64 -1.13
N ASP A 20 5.56 9.94 -1.44
CA ASP A 20 4.53 10.80 -0.86
C ASP A 20 3.16 10.42 -1.42
N MET A 21 2.18 10.35 -0.52
CA MET A 21 0.79 10.15 -0.88
C MET A 21 0.07 11.49 -0.84
N SER A 22 -0.82 11.73 -1.81
CA SER A 22 -1.79 12.82 -1.66
C SER A 22 -2.69 12.57 -0.43
N PRO A 23 -3.25 13.62 0.20
CA PRO A 23 -4.10 13.45 1.37
C PRO A 23 -5.26 12.47 1.17
N ALA A 24 -5.89 12.49 0.00
CA ALA A 24 -6.97 11.56 -0.35
C ALA A 24 -6.48 10.10 -0.42
N ARG A 25 -5.33 9.85 -1.05
CA ARG A 25 -4.73 8.51 -1.12
C ARG A 25 -4.28 8.03 0.26
N TYR A 26 -3.70 8.92 1.06
CA TYR A 26 -3.28 8.60 2.42
C TYR A 26 -4.48 8.18 3.29
N ASN A 27 -5.60 8.90 3.21
CA ASN A 27 -6.83 8.54 3.93
C ASN A 27 -7.34 7.14 3.50
N LEU A 28 -7.38 6.86 2.19
CA LEU A 28 -7.76 5.54 1.68
C LEU A 28 -6.82 4.44 2.16
N TYR A 29 -5.50 4.70 2.19
CA TYR A 29 -4.50 3.78 2.71
C TYR A 29 -4.71 3.51 4.21
N GLN A 30 -4.97 4.54 5.02
CA GLN A 30 -5.26 4.38 6.45
C GLN A 30 -6.50 3.51 6.68
N LYS A 31 -7.58 3.73 5.94
CA LYS A 31 -8.80 2.89 6.01
C LYS A 31 -8.51 1.44 5.65
N ALA A 32 -7.74 1.20 4.59
CA ALA A 32 -7.32 -0.15 4.21
C ALA A 32 -6.45 -0.82 5.29
N VAL A 33 -5.51 -0.08 5.88
CA VAL A 33 -4.66 -0.57 6.98
C VAL A 33 -5.49 -0.86 8.23
N GLN A 34 -6.48 -0.05 8.55
CA GLN A 34 -7.40 -0.29 9.66
C GLN A 34 -8.20 -1.59 9.45
N LYS A 35 -8.62 -1.86 8.20
CA LYS A 35 -9.44 -3.04 7.87
C LYS A 35 -8.65 -4.35 7.81
N TRP A 36 -7.46 -4.36 7.21
CA TRP A 36 -6.71 -5.60 6.95
C TRP A 36 -5.33 -5.68 7.60
N GLY A 37 -4.86 -4.58 8.17
CA GLY A 37 -3.57 -4.48 8.84
C GLY A 37 -2.42 -4.06 7.91
N LYS A 38 -1.46 -3.32 8.48
CA LYS A 38 -0.29 -2.78 7.77
C LYS A 38 0.59 -3.86 7.10
N GLN A 39 0.59 -5.08 7.63
CA GLN A 39 1.38 -6.18 7.04
C GLN A 39 0.80 -6.69 5.71
N LYS A 40 -0.52 -6.54 5.51
CA LYS A 40 -1.22 -6.98 4.30
C LYS A 40 -1.43 -5.86 3.30
N THR A 41 -1.27 -4.60 3.71
CA THR A 41 -1.56 -3.43 2.88
C THR A 41 -0.30 -2.60 2.64
N TRP A 42 0.03 -2.37 1.38
CA TRP A 42 1.19 -1.56 1.00
C TRP A 42 0.83 -0.56 -0.11
N PHE A 43 1.64 0.49 -0.19
CA PHE A 43 1.58 1.47 -1.26
C PHE A 43 2.79 1.29 -2.18
N TYR A 44 2.56 1.37 -3.49
CA TYR A 44 3.62 1.28 -4.48
C TYR A 44 3.20 1.97 -5.78
N ASN A 45 4.05 2.88 -6.27
CA ASN A 45 3.90 3.57 -7.55
C ASN A 45 2.55 4.30 -7.69
N GLY A 46 2.12 5.01 -6.63
CA GLY A 46 0.83 5.72 -6.66
C GLY A 46 -0.40 4.86 -6.34
N GLU A 47 -0.22 3.56 -6.13
CA GLU A 47 -1.30 2.59 -5.98
C GLU A 47 -1.30 1.93 -4.60
N ILE A 48 -2.49 1.67 -4.08
CA ILE A 48 -2.68 0.95 -2.83
C ILE A 48 -3.03 -0.49 -3.17
N TRP A 49 -2.35 -1.42 -2.51
CA TRP A 49 -2.50 -2.86 -2.72
C TRP A 49 -2.75 -3.56 -1.40
N VAL A 50 -3.54 -4.63 -1.43
CA VAL A 50 -3.80 -5.51 -0.30
C VAL A 50 -3.61 -6.97 -0.70
N LYS A 51 -3.00 -7.77 0.18
CA LYS A 51 -2.94 -9.23 0.03
C LYS A 51 -4.08 -9.88 0.82
N LEU A 52 -5.01 -10.50 0.10
CA LEU A 52 -6.11 -11.27 0.66
C LEU A 52 -5.96 -12.74 0.22
N ARG A 53 -5.82 -13.64 1.19
CA ARG A 53 -5.48 -15.06 0.94
C ARG A 53 -4.23 -15.16 0.05
N GLU A 54 -4.36 -15.73 -1.14
CA GLU A 54 -3.28 -15.89 -2.13
C GLU A 54 -3.21 -14.76 -3.14
N ASN A 55 -4.24 -13.91 -3.21
CA ASN A 55 -4.37 -12.87 -4.22
C ASN A 55 -3.87 -11.51 -3.73
N LYS A 56 -3.34 -10.73 -4.67
CA LYS A 56 -3.02 -9.31 -4.47
C LYS A 56 -4.04 -8.50 -5.24
N LEU A 57 -4.77 -7.65 -4.54
CA LEU A 57 -5.82 -6.81 -5.10
C LEU A 57 -5.42 -5.35 -4.98
N GLN A 58 -5.75 -4.57 -6.01
CA GLN A 58 -5.52 -3.14 -6.03
C GLN A 58 -6.76 -2.42 -5.49
N ILE A 59 -6.56 -1.47 -4.57
CA ILE A 59 -7.61 -0.63 -4.01
C ILE A 59 -7.56 0.72 -4.72
N LYS A 60 -8.63 1.06 -5.45
CA LYS A 60 -8.77 2.31 -6.19
C LYS A 60 -9.70 3.28 -5.48
N THR A 61 -10.78 2.78 -4.88
CA THR A 61 -11.83 3.58 -4.24
C THR A 61 -12.13 3.11 -2.83
N GLU A 62 -12.97 3.85 -2.11
CA GLU A 62 -13.47 3.40 -0.80
C GLU A 62 -14.44 2.21 -0.92
N GLU A 63 -15.17 2.08 -2.03
CA GLU A 63 -16.11 0.97 -2.26
C GLU A 63 -15.37 -0.38 -2.37
N ASP A 64 -14.19 -0.37 -2.99
CA ASP A 64 -13.29 -1.52 -3.06
C ASP A 64 -12.99 -2.08 -1.67
N LEU A 65 -12.93 -1.22 -0.64
CA LEU A 65 -12.71 -1.66 0.72
C LEU A 65 -13.78 -2.64 1.19
N ASN A 66 -15.03 -2.42 0.77
CA ASN A 66 -16.18 -3.21 1.20
C ASN A 66 -16.43 -4.43 0.32
N ASN A 67 -16.16 -4.32 -0.99
CA ASN A 67 -16.51 -5.35 -1.96
C ASN A 67 -15.46 -6.48 -2.06
N MET A 68 -14.22 -6.26 -1.61
CA MET A 68 -13.13 -7.25 -1.74
C MET A 68 -13.07 -8.31 -0.63
N ALA A 69 -14.01 -8.29 0.32
CA ALA A 69 -14.04 -9.22 1.46
C ALA A 69 -14.96 -10.43 1.27
N GLN A 70 -15.50 -10.66 0.06
CA GLN A 70 -16.33 -11.83 -0.26
C GLN A 70 -15.47 -13.08 -0.55
#